data_AF-C6J0U6-F1
#
_entry.id   AF-C6J0U6-F1
#
_cell.length_a   1.000
_cell.length_b   1.000
_cell.length_c   1.000
_cell.angle_alpha   90.00
_cell.angle_beta   90.00
_cell.angle_gamma   90.00
#
_symmetry.space_group_name_H-M   'P 1'
#
loop_
_entity.id
_entity.type
_entity.pdbx_description
1 polymer ?
#
loop_
_entity_poly.entity_id
_entity_poly.type
_entity_poly.pdbx_seq_one_letter_code
_entity_poly.pdbx_strand_id
1 'polypeptide(L)'
;MSSVIAIQTYDRVWIGADSAVSTQIGGNTYRLHEDGKKLFHVGDKVIFCSGIMELAAAIMAEYEAAADHSLAKLQKIARRQCAEYTAKHPEVKERRGMFVELMIAYYDKGRGKTVVASISPYHNDFEIVERTLNSPMDFAVWAGGIRTQQATDAAMAKFRETLDVNFTYKYAFRAISYEGIGGNLTVYEIDAAGVRESLRHTIRERPGTKRLTRDVLQKAVAELVIAERIVGQQINGVGLSIGSGNNITYINPNGIAAGHANFSSAPFRVDMQGNVVARKITLTGTVENSSINTSTITAAVINGGQINGAQIIGGSITSNTDIDITRDIRVGNNIYLGLTGQTNDRRIEFVDSGPYRSYVGFTNATKQLELYAANDIRINSGLNVSLNAAYDVNVNANRVIIPFNTYLGSASSSNRLVMQADLGGKANVEDAGYNLTFDTSTRNLKMYNRYGDLMAQVHIP
;
A
#
# COMPACT_ATOMS: atom_id res chain seq x y z
N MET A 1 -7.81 16.02 44.20
CA MET A 1 -7.98 16.49 45.59
C MET A 1 -8.74 17.80 45.56
N SER A 2 -9.70 17.98 46.47
CA SER A 2 -10.65 19.12 46.45
C SER A 2 -11.27 19.33 47.83
N SER A 3 -11.74 20.53 48.14
CA SER A 3 -12.50 20.79 49.36
C SER A 3 -13.81 21.52 49.05
N VAL A 4 -14.85 21.14 49.77
CA VAL A 4 -16.15 21.81 49.77
C VAL A 4 -16.53 22.15 51.20
N ILE A 5 -17.21 23.28 51.37
CA ILE A 5 -17.87 23.65 52.61
C ILE A 5 -19.33 23.94 52.29
N ALA A 6 -20.25 23.38 53.06
CA ALA A 6 -21.66 23.72 53.04
C ALA A 6 -22.08 24.30 54.40
N ILE A 7 -22.54 25.55 54.42
CA ILE A 7 -23.13 26.19 55.60
C ILE A 7 -24.64 26.08 55.45
N GLN A 8 -25.28 25.30 56.32
CA GLN A 8 -26.70 25.00 56.27
C GLN A 8 -27.43 25.69 57.43
N THR A 9 -28.46 26.47 57.12
CA THR A 9 -29.55 26.85 58.04
C THR A 9 -30.81 26.05 57.67
N TYR A 10 -31.88 26.19 58.44
CA TYR A 10 -33.12 25.47 58.19
C TYR A 10 -33.71 25.73 56.78
N ASP A 11 -33.65 26.98 56.33
CA ASP A 11 -34.29 27.48 55.11
C ASP A 11 -33.31 27.84 53.98
N ARG A 12 -31.99 27.94 54.28
CA ARG A 12 -30.95 28.22 53.28
C ARG A 12 -29.73 27.35 53.43
N VAL A 13 -29.10 27.03 52.32
CA VAL A 13 -27.78 26.38 52.33
C VAL A 13 -26.88 27.08 51.33
N TRP A 14 -25.68 27.40 51.79
CA TRP A 14 -24.60 27.82 50.93
C TRP A 14 -23.66 26.65 50.73
N ILE A 15 -23.21 26.42 49.52
CA ILE A 15 -22.21 25.40 49.20
C ILE A 15 -21.13 26.01 48.31
N GLY A 16 -19.88 25.84 48.71
CA GLY A 16 -18.75 26.45 48.03
C GLY A 16 -17.54 25.56 47.95
N ALA A 17 -16.84 25.61 46.83
CA ALA A 17 -15.69 24.78 46.54
C ALA A 17 -14.62 25.54 45.77
N ASP A 18 -13.40 25.02 45.85
CA ASP A 18 -12.24 25.51 45.10
C ASP A 18 -12.20 24.97 43.66
N SER A 19 -11.31 25.49 42.81
CA SER A 19 -11.15 25.06 41.41
C SER A 19 -9.79 24.42 41.11
N ALA A 20 -8.97 24.18 42.14
CA ALA A 20 -7.65 23.59 41.98
C ALA A 20 -7.69 22.17 41.41
N VAL A 21 -6.91 21.89 40.39
CA VAL A 21 -6.59 20.51 39.99
C VAL A 21 -5.15 20.22 40.37
N SER A 22 -4.92 19.08 41.03
CA SER A 22 -3.63 18.69 41.56
C SER A 22 -3.31 17.25 41.21
N THR A 23 -2.04 16.93 41.04
CA THR A 23 -1.53 15.57 40.87
C THR A 23 -0.60 15.17 42.02
N GLN A 24 -0.36 13.86 42.19
CA GLN A 24 0.61 13.33 43.13
C GLN A 24 1.79 12.71 42.38
N ILE A 25 3.00 13.12 42.74
CA ILE A 25 4.25 12.64 42.14
C ILE A 25 5.26 12.39 43.27
N GLY A 26 5.76 11.16 43.38
CA GLY A 26 6.71 10.79 44.45
C GLY A 26 6.18 11.10 45.85
N GLY A 27 4.90 10.82 46.11
CA GLY A 27 4.21 11.12 47.39
C GLY A 27 3.93 12.61 47.67
N ASN A 28 4.42 13.52 46.82
CA ASN A 28 4.17 14.95 46.95
C ASN A 28 2.97 15.37 46.11
N THR A 29 2.16 16.29 46.61
CA THR A 29 1.08 16.92 45.85
C THR A 29 1.61 18.14 45.11
N TYR A 30 1.22 18.30 43.85
CA TYR A 30 1.54 19.46 43.02
C TYR A 30 0.28 20.02 42.38
N ARG A 31 0.14 21.34 42.38
CA ARG A 31 -0.90 22.04 41.62
C ARG A 31 -0.63 21.91 40.13
N LEU A 32 -1.61 21.40 39.38
CA LEU A 32 -1.57 21.25 37.92
C LEU A 32 -2.14 22.50 37.23
N HIS A 33 -3.39 22.86 37.52
CA HIS A 33 -4.05 24.07 37.02
C HIS A 33 -5.19 24.51 37.96
N GLU A 34 -5.87 25.62 37.63
CA GLU A 34 -6.89 26.25 38.48
C GLU A 34 -8.28 26.30 37.84
N ASP A 35 -8.45 25.74 36.65
CA ASP A 35 -9.72 25.77 35.92
C ASP A 35 -10.60 24.53 36.15
N GLY A 36 -10.41 23.82 37.26
CA GLY A 36 -11.21 22.64 37.59
C GLY A 36 -12.65 23.00 37.93
N LYS A 37 -13.63 22.52 37.15
CA LYS A 37 -15.05 22.59 37.49
C LYS A 37 -15.39 21.51 38.51
N LYS A 38 -15.66 21.90 39.76
CA LYS A 38 -15.98 20.99 40.87
C LYS A 38 -17.40 21.11 41.40
N LEU A 39 -18.05 22.24 41.14
CA LEU A 39 -19.46 22.47 41.47
C LEU A 39 -20.28 22.46 40.18
N PHE A 40 -21.39 21.75 40.24
CA PHE A 40 -22.31 21.56 39.13
C PHE A 40 -23.71 21.95 39.60
N HIS A 41 -24.32 22.90 38.90
CA HIS A 41 -25.70 23.31 39.14
C HIS A 41 -26.60 22.54 38.17
N VAL A 42 -27.42 21.63 38.69
CA VAL A 42 -28.32 20.76 37.91
C VAL A 42 -29.72 20.83 38.50
N GLY A 43 -30.64 21.53 37.80
CA GLY A 43 -32.00 21.74 38.27
C GLY A 43 -32.04 22.60 39.54
N ASP A 44 -32.54 22.04 40.63
CA ASP A 44 -32.66 22.68 41.96
C ASP A 44 -31.52 22.29 42.91
N LYS A 45 -30.46 21.65 42.41
CA LYS A 45 -29.36 21.09 43.21
C LYS A 45 -28.03 21.69 42.80
N VAL A 46 -27.15 21.82 43.79
CA VAL A 46 -25.73 22.05 43.55
C VAL A 46 -24.95 20.86 44.05
N ILE A 47 -24.17 20.27 43.15
CA ILE A 47 -23.45 19.03 43.38
C ILE A 47 -21.95 19.35 43.32
N PHE A 48 -21.27 19.08 44.42
CA PHE A 48 -19.82 19.07 44.48
C PHE A 48 -19.30 17.68 44.17
N CYS A 49 -18.27 17.60 43.32
CA CYS A 49 -17.55 16.37 43.02
C CYS A 49 -16.07 16.49 43.45
N SER A 50 -15.60 15.51 44.22
CA SER A 50 -14.18 15.32 44.51
C SER A 50 -13.71 13.92 44.12
N GLY A 51 -12.41 13.65 44.24
CA GLY A 51 -11.77 12.41 43.79
C GLY A 51 -11.06 12.55 42.44
N ILE A 52 -11.15 11.51 41.62
CA ILE A 52 -10.60 11.45 40.25
C ILE A 52 -11.45 12.34 39.33
N MET A 53 -10.84 13.35 38.72
CA MET A 53 -11.56 14.36 37.94
C MET A 53 -12.20 13.80 36.68
N GLU A 54 -11.56 12.85 36.01
CA GLU A 54 -12.11 12.16 34.84
C GLU A 54 -13.43 11.44 35.20
N LEU A 55 -13.42 10.69 36.30
CA LEU A 55 -14.60 9.99 36.80
C LEU A 55 -15.71 10.96 37.22
N ALA A 56 -15.37 12.03 37.94
CA ALA A 56 -16.32 13.07 38.32
C ALA A 56 -16.96 13.73 37.09
N ALA A 57 -16.17 14.05 36.07
CA ALA A 57 -16.66 14.64 34.82
C ALA A 57 -17.60 13.68 34.07
N ALA A 58 -17.26 12.39 34.00
CA ALA A 58 -18.11 11.38 33.37
C ALA A 58 -19.47 11.22 34.07
N ILE A 59 -19.46 11.17 35.41
CA ILE A 59 -20.69 11.09 36.23
C ILE A 59 -21.57 12.31 35.96
N MET A 60 -20.99 13.51 36.02
CA MET A 60 -21.78 14.73 35.88
C MET A 60 -22.27 14.95 34.46
N ALA A 61 -21.48 14.64 33.43
CA ALA A 61 -21.93 14.75 32.04
C ALA A 61 -23.13 13.85 31.75
N GLU A 62 -23.13 12.62 32.26
CA GLU A 62 -24.29 11.72 32.10
C GLU A 62 -25.49 12.18 32.93
N TYR A 63 -25.26 12.67 34.15
CA TYR A 63 -26.34 13.14 35.00
C TYR A 63 -26.99 14.42 34.46
N GLU A 64 -26.20 15.38 33.97
CA GLU A 64 -26.68 16.60 33.30
C GLU A 64 -27.48 16.28 32.02
N ALA A 65 -27.18 15.17 31.34
CA ALA A 65 -27.89 14.72 30.14
C ALA A 65 -29.13 13.86 30.44
N ALA A 66 -29.34 13.45 31.70
CA ALA A 66 -30.47 12.59 32.07
C ALA A 66 -31.78 13.38 32.16
N ALA A 67 -32.90 12.77 31.75
CA ALA A 67 -34.21 13.38 31.98
C ALA A 67 -34.63 13.37 33.47
N ASP A 68 -34.10 12.43 34.25
CA ASP A 68 -34.35 12.27 35.68
C ASP A 68 -33.17 12.81 36.49
N HIS A 69 -33.41 13.91 37.22
CA HIS A 69 -32.44 14.53 38.13
C HIS A 69 -32.71 14.22 39.61
N SER A 70 -33.14 12.99 39.90
CA SER A 70 -33.27 12.46 41.26
C SER A 70 -31.93 12.01 41.85
N LEU A 71 -31.83 12.02 43.19
CA LEU A 71 -30.64 11.50 43.89
C LEU A 71 -30.43 9.99 43.63
N ALA A 72 -31.51 9.23 43.46
CA ALA A 72 -31.44 7.80 43.11
C ALA A 72 -30.80 7.59 41.73
N LYS A 73 -31.12 8.45 40.75
CA LYS A 73 -30.48 8.41 39.44
C LYS A 73 -29.00 8.78 39.51
N LEU A 74 -28.65 9.85 40.24
CA LEU A 74 -27.26 10.24 40.46
C LEU A 74 -26.45 9.11 41.14
N GLN A 75 -27.01 8.49 42.18
CA GLN A 75 -26.42 7.34 42.87
C GLN A 75 -26.14 6.18 41.90
N LYS A 76 -27.11 5.82 41.06
CA LYS A 76 -26.97 4.73 40.08
C LYS A 76 -25.86 5.03 39.06
N ILE A 77 -25.79 6.27 38.56
CA ILE A 77 -24.73 6.71 37.64
C ILE A 77 -23.37 6.62 38.34
N ALA A 78 -23.26 7.19 39.54
CA ALA A 78 -22.00 7.22 40.29
C ALA A 78 -21.47 5.80 40.57
N ARG A 79 -22.35 4.89 41.03
CA ARG A 79 -21.98 3.48 41.27
C ARG A 79 -21.50 2.79 40.00
N ARG A 80 -22.24 2.93 38.89
CA ARG A 80 -21.87 2.29 37.61
C ARG A 80 -20.56 2.83 37.04
N GLN A 81 -20.43 4.16 36.94
CA GLN A 81 -19.22 4.81 36.41
C GLN A 81 -18.00 4.47 37.26
N CYS A 82 -18.14 4.42 38.59
CA CYS A 82 -17.06 4.00 39.46
C CYS A 82 -16.67 2.54 39.23
N ALA A 83 -17.64 1.63 39.08
CA ALA A 83 -17.37 0.22 38.78
C ALA A 83 -16.65 0.04 37.44
N GLU A 84 -17.09 0.73 36.39
CA GLU A 84 -16.47 0.71 35.05
C GLU A 84 -15.05 1.28 35.07
N TYR A 85 -14.84 2.42 35.74
CA TYR A 85 -13.52 3.02 35.89
C TYR A 85 -12.58 2.08 36.62
N THR A 86 -13.04 1.46 37.70
CA THR A 86 -12.26 0.51 38.50
C THR A 86 -11.94 -0.78 37.74
N ALA A 87 -12.79 -1.19 36.80
CA ALA A 87 -12.51 -2.32 35.92
C ALA A 87 -11.40 -2.01 34.90
N LYS A 88 -11.35 -0.77 34.39
CA LYS A 88 -10.30 -0.29 33.48
C LYS A 88 -8.98 0.05 34.19
N HIS A 89 -9.07 0.46 35.45
CA HIS A 89 -7.96 0.94 36.27
C HIS A 89 -7.84 0.11 37.57
N PRO A 90 -7.45 -1.18 37.48
CA PRO A 90 -7.35 -2.05 38.66
C PRO A 90 -6.38 -1.52 39.72
N GLU A 91 -5.37 -0.74 39.33
CA GLU A 91 -4.40 -0.07 40.23
C GLU A 91 -5.05 0.92 41.19
N VAL A 92 -6.25 1.40 40.87
CA VAL A 92 -7.00 2.34 41.72
C VAL A 92 -7.69 1.62 42.88
N LYS A 93 -7.96 0.30 42.78
CA LYS A 93 -8.52 -0.50 43.88
C LYS A 93 -7.65 -0.47 45.13
N GLU A 94 -6.33 -0.44 44.94
CA GLU A 94 -5.36 -0.43 46.04
C GLU A 94 -5.27 0.95 46.71
N ARG A 95 -5.64 2.02 45.99
CA ARG A 95 -5.61 3.40 46.48
C ARG A 95 -6.90 3.74 47.23
N ARG A 96 -7.08 3.11 48.39
CA ARG A 96 -8.15 3.46 49.35
C ARG A 96 -8.09 4.96 49.64
N GLY A 97 -9.09 5.74 49.21
CA GLY A 97 -9.17 7.18 49.50
C GLY A 97 -9.25 8.12 48.29
N MET A 98 -9.18 7.63 47.04
CA MET A 98 -9.20 8.51 45.84
C MET A 98 -10.39 8.30 44.89
N PHE A 99 -11.44 7.59 45.31
CA PHE A 99 -12.66 7.52 44.52
C PHE A 99 -13.48 8.80 44.55
N VAL A 100 -14.51 8.86 43.70
CA VAL A 100 -15.43 9.98 43.63
C VAL A 100 -16.23 10.12 44.94
N GLU A 101 -16.32 11.33 45.47
CA GLU A 101 -17.23 11.69 46.56
C GLU A 101 -18.10 12.86 46.09
N LEU A 102 -19.42 12.71 46.29
CA LEU A 102 -20.41 13.71 45.91
C LEU A 102 -21.04 14.31 47.17
N MET A 103 -21.07 15.64 47.25
CA MET A 103 -21.86 16.38 48.24
C MET A 103 -22.90 17.21 47.51
N ILE A 104 -24.16 17.04 47.87
CA ILE A 104 -25.30 17.63 47.18
C ILE A 104 -26.04 18.54 48.16
N ALA A 105 -26.24 19.79 47.79
CA ALA A 105 -27.08 20.72 48.52
C ALA A 105 -28.32 21.05 47.69
N TYR A 106 -29.49 21.06 48.32
CA TYR A 106 -30.76 21.43 47.69
C TYR A 106 -31.81 21.88 48.72
N TYR A 107 -32.86 22.55 48.26
CA TYR A 107 -34.03 22.88 49.08
C TYR A 107 -35.15 21.87 48.80
N ASP A 108 -35.54 21.08 49.79
CA ASP A 108 -36.64 20.13 49.65
C ASP A 108 -37.97 20.86 49.84
N LYS A 109 -38.65 21.13 48.73
CA LYS A 109 -39.96 21.81 48.72
C LYS A 109 -41.05 21.03 49.46
N GLY A 110 -40.98 19.70 49.48
CA GLY A 110 -41.95 18.87 50.20
C GLY A 110 -41.77 18.93 51.71
N ARG A 111 -40.53 19.02 52.18
CA ARG A 111 -40.19 19.16 53.60
C ARG A 111 -40.08 20.61 54.08
N GLY A 112 -40.07 21.59 53.16
CA GLY A 112 -39.94 23.02 53.47
C GLY A 112 -38.60 23.37 54.13
N LYS A 113 -37.54 22.62 53.84
CA LYS A 113 -36.23 22.78 54.48
C LYS A 113 -35.08 22.38 53.57
N THR A 114 -33.88 22.82 53.91
CA THR A 114 -32.67 22.48 53.17
C THR A 114 -32.18 21.09 53.50
N VAL A 115 -31.47 20.49 52.55
CA VAL A 115 -30.87 19.17 52.67
C VAL A 115 -29.43 19.24 52.18
N VAL A 116 -28.52 18.65 52.94
CA VAL A 116 -27.17 18.32 52.48
C VAL A 116 -27.04 16.81 52.46
N ALA A 117 -26.92 16.24 51.26
CA ALA A 117 -26.76 14.81 51.06
C ALA A 117 -25.32 14.47 50.65
N SER A 118 -24.87 13.26 50.95
CA SER A 118 -23.63 12.71 50.40
C SER A 118 -23.88 11.37 49.71
N ILE A 119 -23.13 11.13 48.64
CA ILE A 119 -23.10 9.87 47.89
C ILE A 119 -21.63 9.52 47.71
N SER A 120 -21.21 8.39 48.28
CA SER A 120 -19.79 8.03 48.35
C SER A 120 -19.61 6.51 48.40
N PRO A 121 -18.58 5.95 47.76
CA PRO A 121 -18.25 4.52 47.89
C PRO A 121 -17.87 4.15 49.34
N TYR A 122 -17.50 5.13 50.18
CA TYR A 122 -17.16 4.90 51.58
C TYR A 122 -18.38 4.77 52.51
N HIS A 123 -19.58 5.10 52.03
CA HIS A 123 -20.83 5.00 52.79
C HIS A 123 -21.69 3.90 52.18
N ASN A 124 -21.51 2.66 52.66
CA ASN A 124 -22.32 1.49 52.27
C ASN A 124 -22.54 1.37 50.75
N ASP A 125 -21.46 1.47 49.96
CA ASP A 125 -21.49 1.38 48.50
C ASP A 125 -22.43 2.43 47.86
N PHE A 126 -22.12 3.71 48.01
CA PHE A 126 -22.89 4.83 47.47
C PHE A 126 -24.26 5.06 48.12
N GLU A 127 -24.53 4.60 49.35
CA GLU A 127 -25.75 4.95 50.06
C GLU A 127 -25.95 6.48 50.13
N ILE A 128 -27.18 6.94 49.92
CA ILE A 128 -27.54 8.35 50.01
C ILE A 128 -27.71 8.69 51.49
N VAL A 129 -26.82 9.51 52.02
CA VAL A 129 -26.88 9.97 53.42
C VAL A 129 -27.36 11.40 53.46
N GLU A 130 -28.60 11.64 53.88
CA GLU A 130 -29.18 12.98 54.00
C GLU A 130 -28.98 13.58 55.39
N ARG A 131 -28.69 14.89 55.44
CA ARG A 131 -28.61 15.67 56.67
C ARG A 131 -29.56 16.85 56.58
N THR A 132 -30.39 17.00 57.61
CA THR A 132 -31.36 18.08 57.75
C THR A 132 -31.30 18.64 59.16
N LEU A 133 -31.69 19.90 59.31
CA LEU A 133 -31.85 20.53 60.62
C LEU A 133 -33.29 20.38 61.10
N ASN A 134 -33.46 20.31 62.42
CA ASN A 134 -34.76 20.11 63.06
C ASN A 134 -35.34 21.41 63.61
N SER A 135 -34.50 22.43 63.84
CA SER A 135 -34.92 23.74 64.35
C SER A 135 -34.54 24.87 63.38
N PRO A 136 -35.41 25.89 63.20
CA PRO A 136 -35.10 27.13 62.48
C PRO A 136 -33.91 27.92 63.05
N MET A 137 -33.59 27.70 64.33
CA MET A 137 -32.48 28.37 65.02
C MET A 137 -31.14 27.64 64.86
N ASP A 138 -31.16 26.42 64.30
CA ASP A 138 -29.95 25.64 64.13
C ASP A 138 -29.22 26.06 62.85
N PHE A 139 -27.90 25.89 62.88
CA PHE A 139 -27.09 25.84 61.68
C PHE A 139 -26.05 24.73 61.81
N ALA A 140 -25.59 24.22 60.66
CA ALA A 140 -24.51 23.25 60.59
C ALA A 140 -23.50 23.66 59.53
N VAL A 141 -22.25 23.25 59.73
CA VAL A 141 -21.19 23.35 58.74
C VAL A 141 -20.78 21.95 58.37
N TRP A 142 -20.88 21.63 57.09
CA TRP A 142 -20.46 20.37 56.51
C TRP A 142 -19.25 20.60 55.62
N ALA A 143 -18.32 19.65 55.61
CA ALA A 143 -17.20 19.68 54.68
C ALA A 143 -17.00 18.31 54.04
N GLY A 144 -16.51 18.31 52.80
CA GLY A 144 -16.24 17.10 52.01
C GLY A 144 -14.90 17.18 51.28
N GLY A 145 -14.43 16.04 50.79
CA GLY A 145 -13.12 15.91 50.16
C GLY A 145 -11.99 15.90 51.19
N ILE A 146 -11.05 16.84 51.07
CA ILE A 146 -9.85 16.87 51.92
C ILE A 146 -9.82 18.06 52.87
N ARG A 147 -9.06 17.91 53.96
CA ARG A 147 -8.97 18.87 55.07
C ARG A 147 -10.34 19.23 55.67
N THR A 148 -11.25 18.26 55.71
CA THR A 148 -12.65 18.47 56.15
C THR A 148 -12.72 19.02 57.57
N GLN A 149 -11.92 18.52 58.50
CA GLN A 149 -11.89 19.03 59.87
C GLN A 149 -11.43 20.50 59.92
N GLN A 150 -10.30 20.82 59.28
CA GLN A 150 -9.78 22.20 59.27
C GLN A 150 -10.73 23.18 58.56
N ALA A 151 -11.39 22.71 57.50
CA ALA A 151 -12.38 23.49 56.76
C ALA A 151 -13.60 23.80 57.64
N THR A 152 -14.13 22.78 58.32
CA THR A 152 -15.25 22.92 59.26
C THR A 152 -14.87 23.84 60.42
N ASP A 153 -13.73 23.65 61.05
CA ASP A 153 -13.29 24.47 62.19
C ASP A 153 -13.12 25.94 61.79
N ALA A 154 -12.45 26.20 60.66
CA ALA A 154 -12.24 27.56 60.17
C ALA A 154 -13.55 28.26 59.79
N ALA A 155 -14.46 27.54 59.11
CA ALA A 155 -15.76 28.09 58.73
C ALA A 155 -16.66 28.29 59.95
N MET A 156 -16.75 27.31 60.85
CA MET A 156 -17.57 27.38 62.06
C MET A 156 -17.12 28.53 62.97
N ALA A 157 -15.82 28.65 63.24
CA ALA A 157 -15.28 29.73 64.05
C ALA A 157 -15.60 31.09 63.43
N LYS A 158 -15.39 31.25 62.11
CA LYS A 158 -15.55 32.54 61.46
C LYS A 158 -17.00 32.95 61.22
N PHE A 159 -17.87 31.97 60.94
CA PHE A 159 -19.29 32.21 60.79
C PHE A 159 -19.93 32.67 62.09
N ARG A 160 -19.58 32.04 63.22
CA ARG A 160 -20.08 32.46 64.54
C ARG A 160 -19.67 33.88 64.92
N GLU A 161 -18.47 34.30 64.51
CA GLU A 161 -17.95 35.64 64.80
C GLU A 161 -18.65 36.72 63.97
N THR A 162 -18.92 36.44 62.69
CA THR A 162 -19.27 37.48 61.72
C THR A 162 -20.69 37.41 61.18
N LEU A 163 -21.30 36.21 61.21
CA LEU A 163 -22.56 35.88 60.53
C LEU A 163 -22.57 36.23 59.03
N ASP A 164 -21.39 36.50 58.44
CA ASP A 164 -21.21 36.80 57.04
C ASP A 164 -20.70 35.55 56.32
N VAL A 165 -21.59 34.94 55.55
CA VAL A 165 -21.29 33.74 54.77
C VAL A 165 -20.15 33.98 53.78
N ASN A 166 -20.19 35.07 53.03
CA ASN A 166 -19.20 35.35 52.00
C ASN A 166 -17.81 35.56 52.60
N PHE A 167 -17.73 36.29 53.71
CA PHE A 167 -16.48 36.45 54.44
C PHE A 167 -15.98 35.14 55.04
N THR A 168 -16.88 34.32 55.59
CA THR A 168 -16.57 33.00 56.12
C THR A 168 -15.92 32.10 55.07
N TYR A 169 -16.50 32.02 53.86
CA TYR A 169 -15.93 31.21 52.78
C TYR A 169 -14.54 31.70 52.36
N LYS A 170 -14.37 33.03 52.16
CA LYS A 170 -13.06 33.61 51.82
C LYS A 170 -12.01 33.28 52.89
N TYR A 171 -12.38 33.39 54.16
CA TYR A 171 -11.50 33.08 55.28
C TYR A 171 -11.16 31.59 55.34
N ALA A 172 -12.16 30.71 55.30
CA ALA A 172 -11.98 29.27 55.43
C ALA A 172 -11.12 28.71 54.30
N PHE A 173 -11.40 29.06 53.03
CA PHE A 173 -10.62 28.59 51.89
C PHE A 173 -9.19 29.15 51.88
N ARG A 174 -8.98 30.41 52.31
CA ARG A 174 -7.63 30.94 52.55
C ARG A 174 -6.90 30.14 53.63
N ALA A 175 -7.57 29.86 54.74
CA ALA A 175 -7.00 29.15 55.88
C ALA A 175 -6.58 27.72 55.51
N ILE A 176 -7.35 27.01 54.70
CA ILE A 176 -7.06 25.63 54.31
C ILE A 176 -6.27 25.50 52.99
N SER A 177 -6.00 26.60 52.28
CA SER A 177 -5.33 26.58 50.99
C SER A 177 -3.97 25.84 51.02
N TYR A 178 -3.74 25.03 50.00
CA TYR A 178 -2.49 24.31 49.72
C TYR A 178 -2.53 23.76 48.27
N GLU A 179 -1.58 22.91 47.87
CA GLU A 179 -1.48 22.40 46.49
C GLU A 179 -2.76 21.74 45.94
N GLY A 180 -3.62 21.17 46.79
CA GLY A 180 -4.90 20.57 46.38
C GLY A 180 -6.15 21.42 46.63
N ILE A 181 -6.03 22.60 47.25
CA ILE A 181 -7.14 23.53 47.51
C ILE A 181 -6.72 24.96 47.17
N GLY A 182 -7.35 25.57 46.17
CA GLY A 182 -7.07 26.95 45.77
C GLY A 182 -7.63 27.32 44.40
N GLY A 183 -6.98 28.25 43.69
CA GLY A 183 -7.55 28.84 42.48
C GLY A 183 -8.76 29.73 42.79
N ASN A 184 -9.88 29.49 42.10
CA ASN A 184 -11.12 30.24 42.28
C ASN A 184 -12.10 29.50 43.21
N LEU A 185 -12.66 30.24 44.15
CA LEU A 185 -13.80 29.85 44.99
C LEU A 185 -15.09 30.29 44.29
N THR A 186 -16.02 29.34 44.16
CA THR A 186 -17.41 29.61 43.77
C THR A 186 -18.33 29.14 44.88
N VAL A 187 -19.32 29.96 45.25
CA VAL A 187 -20.34 29.63 46.26
C VAL A 187 -21.72 29.83 45.65
N TYR A 188 -22.59 28.84 45.83
CA TYR A 188 -24.01 28.93 45.52
C TYR A 188 -24.82 29.03 46.80
N GLU A 189 -25.83 29.90 46.81
CA GLU A 189 -26.91 29.93 47.79
C GLU A 189 -28.12 29.20 47.24
N ILE A 190 -28.76 28.40 48.09
CA ILE A 190 -29.93 27.61 47.76
C ILE A 190 -30.98 27.82 48.83
N ASP A 191 -32.18 28.23 48.41
CA ASP A 191 -33.33 28.45 49.26
C ASP A 191 -34.62 28.05 48.54
N ALA A 192 -35.79 28.41 49.09
CA ALA A 192 -37.08 28.12 48.48
C ALA A 192 -37.28 28.80 47.10
N ALA A 193 -36.59 29.90 46.82
CA ALA A 193 -36.67 30.62 45.55
C ALA A 193 -35.80 29.97 44.45
N GLY A 194 -34.81 29.15 44.83
CA GLY A 194 -33.99 28.37 43.92
C GLY A 194 -32.51 28.46 44.22
N VAL A 195 -31.69 28.30 43.17
CA VAL A 195 -30.22 28.30 43.25
C VAL A 195 -29.67 29.57 42.61
N ARG A 196 -28.76 30.29 43.31
CA ARG A 196 -28.03 31.43 42.76
C ARG A 196 -26.56 31.41 43.16
N GLU A 197 -25.68 31.89 42.28
CA GLU A 197 -24.28 32.14 42.64
C GLU A 197 -24.21 33.34 43.59
N SER A 198 -23.71 33.14 44.82
CA SER A 198 -23.62 34.19 45.85
C SER A 198 -22.23 34.80 45.96
N LEU A 199 -21.19 34.07 45.55
CA LEU A 199 -19.81 34.53 45.60
C LEU A 199 -18.96 33.86 44.52
N ARG A 200 -18.12 34.67 43.88
CA ARG A 200 -16.96 34.24 43.10
C ARG A 200 -15.72 35.01 43.54
N HIS A 201 -14.65 34.31 43.88
CA HIS A 201 -13.46 34.93 44.45
C HIS A 201 -12.19 34.12 44.19
N THR A 202 -11.09 34.76 43.82
CA THR A 202 -9.79 34.09 43.77
C THR A 202 -9.26 33.88 45.19
N ILE A 203 -9.02 32.62 45.57
CA ILE A 203 -8.53 32.24 46.89
C ILE A 203 -7.11 32.78 47.05
N ARG A 204 -6.88 33.54 48.14
CA ARG A 204 -5.53 33.95 48.52
C ARG A 204 -4.78 32.75 49.09
N GLU A 205 -3.95 32.12 48.27
CA GLU A 205 -3.17 30.93 48.63
C GLU A 205 -2.01 31.26 49.59
N ARG A 206 -1.60 30.27 50.39
CA ARG A 206 -0.38 30.38 51.22
C ARG A 206 0.87 30.46 50.33
N PRO A 207 1.90 31.25 50.70
CA PRO A 207 3.18 31.25 50.01
C PRO A 207 3.79 29.84 49.94
N GLY A 208 4.50 29.53 48.85
CA GLY A 208 5.21 28.26 48.70
C GLY A 208 4.38 27.08 48.17
N THR A 209 3.18 27.33 47.62
CA THR A 209 2.37 26.29 46.96
C THR A 209 3.18 25.62 45.84
N LYS A 210 3.43 24.30 45.96
CA LYS A 210 4.16 23.56 44.91
C LYS A 210 3.30 23.43 43.66
N ARG A 211 3.79 23.98 42.55
CA ARG A 211 3.18 23.84 41.23
C ARG A 211 3.95 22.80 40.43
N LEU A 212 3.23 22.03 39.61
CA LEU A 212 3.86 21.11 38.67
C LEU A 212 4.54 21.94 37.58
N THR A 213 5.86 22.05 37.67
CA THR A 213 6.67 22.65 36.60
C THR A 213 7.23 21.55 35.70
N ARG A 214 7.69 21.94 34.52
CA ARG A 214 8.40 21.03 33.62
C ARG A 214 9.58 20.35 34.32
N ASP A 215 10.31 21.07 35.17
CA ASP A 215 11.45 20.55 35.91
C ASP A 215 11.05 19.49 36.95
N VAL A 216 9.93 19.70 37.67
CA VAL A 216 9.39 18.71 38.62
C VAL A 216 8.98 17.44 37.88
N LEU A 217 8.30 17.59 36.73
CA LEU A 217 7.91 16.46 35.90
C LEU A 217 9.14 15.72 35.37
N GLN A 218 10.17 16.42 34.89
CA GLN A 218 11.41 15.80 34.42
C GLN A 218 12.14 15.03 35.52
N LYS A 219 12.25 15.61 36.73
CA LYS A 219 12.90 14.95 37.87
C LYS A 219 12.16 13.70 38.32
N ALA A 220 10.83 13.72 38.27
CA ALA A 220 10.02 12.56 38.64
C ALA A 220 10.03 11.43 37.62
N VAL A 221 10.35 11.75 36.37
CA VAL A 221 10.44 10.80 35.26
C VAL A 221 11.89 10.33 35.05
N ALA A 222 12.86 10.86 35.81
CA ALA A 222 14.29 10.56 35.68
C ALA A 222 14.67 9.07 35.93
N GLU A 223 13.75 8.25 36.45
CA GLU A 223 13.93 6.80 36.61
C GLU A 223 13.08 5.96 35.63
N LEU A 224 12.43 6.57 34.65
CA LEU A 224 11.65 5.87 33.61
C LEU A 224 12.33 6.02 32.24
N VAL A 225 12.84 4.92 31.70
CA VAL A 225 13.02 4.79 30.24
C VAL A 225 11.63 4.61 29.63
N ILE A 226 11.09 5.67 29.05
CA ILE A 226 10.04 5.58 28.05
C ILE A 226 10.75 5.90 26.72
N ALA A 227 10.76 4.95 25.78
CA ALA A 227 11.67 4.94 24.62
C ALA A 227 11.80 6.30 23.86
N GLU A 228 12.99 6.55 23.32
CA GLU A 228 13.65 7.85 23.24
C GLU A 228 13.60 8.52 21.85
N ARG A 229 13.61 9.86 21.81
CA ARG A 229 13.86 10.63 20.58
C ARG A 229 15.37 10.69 20.31
N ILE A 230 15.89 10.12 19.22
CA ILE A 230 17.26 10.39 18.74
C ILE A 230 17.27 11.77 18.07
N VAL A 231 17.98 12.75 18.65
CA VAL A 231 18.19 14.06 18.01
C VAL A 231 19.68 14.41 18.05
N GLY A 232 20.40 14.10 16.96
CA GLY A 232 21.81 14.45 16.73
C GLY A 232 22.67 13.28 16.19
N GLN A 233 23.92 13.55 15.76
CA GLN A 233 24.96 12.51 15.59
C GLN A 233 25.31 11.95 16.98
N GLN A 234 24.60 10.92 17.45
CA GLN A 234 24.84 10.32 18.76
C GLN A 234 24.77 8.80 18.71
N ILE A 235 25.89 8.20 18.28
CA ILE A 235 26.41 6.97 18.87
C ILE A 235 27.89 7.26 19.14
N ASN A 236 28.23 7.63 20.37
CA ASN A 236 29.65 7.69 20.79
C ASN A 236 30.07 6.30 21.29
N GLY A 237 30.01 5.33 20.37
CA GLY A 237 30.26 3.91 20.64
C GLY A 237 30.69 3.20 19.37
N VAL A 238 31.31 2.03 19.51
CA VAL A 238 31.84 1.23 18.38
C VAL A 238 30.72 0.61 17.54
N GLY A 239 29.46 0.64 17.98
CA GLY A 239 28.35 0.21 17.13
C GLY A 239 26.99 0.14 17.83
N LEU A 240 25.96 -0.16 17.04
CA LEU A 240 24.57 -0.39 17.46
C LEU A 240 24.17 -1.81 17.09
N SER A 241 23.85 -2.65 18.08
CA SER A 241 23.35 -4.01 17.87
C SER A 241 21.88 -4.12 18.26
N ILE A 242 21.09 -4.74 17.38
CA ILE A 242 19.69 -5.08 17.62
C ILE A 242 19.53 -6.58 17.36
N GLY A 243 19.19 -7.35 18.41
CA GLY A 243 19.10 -8.81 18.37
C GLY A 243 20.22 -9.50 19.15
N SER A 244 20.41 -10.80 18.91
CA SER A 244 21.38 -11.62 19.66
C SER A 244 21.91 -12.78 18.82
N GLY A 245 23.15 -13.21 19.09
CA GLY A 245 23.80 -14.26 18.30
C GLY A 245 23.92 -13.86 16.83
N ASN A 246 23.56 -14.75 15.90
CA ASN A 246 23.55 -14.46 14.46
C ASN A 246 22.23 -13.84 13.96
N ASN A 247 21.19 -13.80 14.78
CA ASN A 247 19.94 -13.10 14.47
C ASN A 247 20.03 -11.65 14.93
N ILE A 248 20.84 -10.87 14.22
CA ILE A 248 21.26 -9.54 14.61
C ILE A 248 21.26 -8.59 13.41
N THR A 249 20.91 -7.32 13.66
CA THR A 249 21.26 -6.17 12.83
C THR A 249 22.30 -5.36 13.57
N TYR A 250 23.44 -5.08 12.94
CA TYR A 250 24.55 -4.38 13.58
C TYR A 250 25.07 -3.27 12.68
N ILE A 251 25.27 -2.07 13.25
CA ILE A 251 25.92 -0.91 12.62
C ILE A 251 27.24 -0.69 13.36
N ASN A 252 28.36 -0.62 12.64
CA ASN A 252 29.71 -0.48 13.22
C ASN A 252 30.67 0.26 12.25
N PRO A 253 31.95 0.48 12.60
CA PRO A 253 32.93 1.10 11.70
C PRO A 253 33.19 0.37 10.37
N ASN A 254 32.76 -0.88 10.21
CA ASN A 254 32.83 -1.61 8.95
C ASN A 254 31.58 -1.37 8.08
N GLY A 255 30.45 -0.91 8.63
CA GLY A 255 29.23 -0.57 7.91
C GLY A 255 27.93 -1.07 8.57
N ILE A 256 26.95 -1.41 7.75
CA ILE A 256 25.63 -1.94 8.18
C ILE A 256 25.54 -3.40 7.76
N ALA A 257 25.22 -4.30 8.70
CA ALA A 257 25.08 -5.73 8.42
C ALA A 257 23.86 -6.34 9.11
N ALA A 258 23.27 -7.37 8.48
CA ALA A 258 22.17 -8.14 9.03
C ALA A 258 22.35 -9.64 8.81
N GLY A 259 21.95 -10.44 9.80
CA GLY A 259 21.93 -11.91 9.73
C GLY A 259 23.23 -12.62 10.12
N HIS A 260 24.19 -11.91 10.73
CA HIS A 260 25.35 -12.51 11.41
C HIS A 260 26.06 -11.48 12.31
N ALA A 261 26.67 -11.90 13.43
CA ALA A 261 27.40 -10.99 14.33
C ALA A 261 28.71 -10.47 13.73
N ASN A 262 29.43 -11.32 12.99
CA ASN A 262 30.60 -10.92 12.20
C ASN A 262 30.18 -10.30 10.85
N PHE A 263 30.62 -9.06 10.59
CA PHE A 263 30.36 -8.31 9.36
C PHE A 263 30.70 -9.09 8.10
N SER A 264 31.86 -9.77 8.04
CA SER A 264 32.30 -10.48 6.82
C SER A 264 31.47 -11.72 6.50
N SER A 265 30.80 -12.28 7.51
CA SER A 265 29.95 -13.46 7.37
C SER A 265 28.48 -13.11 7.09
N ALA A 266 28.07 -11.86 7.34
CA ALA A 266 26.69 -11.41 7.21
C ALA A 266 26.16 -11.59 5.78
N PRO A 267 24.98 -12.23 5.59
CA PRO A 267 24.39 -12.45 4.27
C PRO A 267 23.89 -11.18 3.59
N PHE A 268 23.61 -10.14 4.37
CA PHE A 268 23.37 -8.77 3.90
C PHE A 268 24.34 -7.84 4.60
N ARG A 269 25.13 -7.08 3.84
CA ARG A 269 26.03 -6.05 4.37
C ARG A 269 26.30 -4.95 3.35
N VAL A 270 26.51 -3.75 3.87
CA VAL A 270 26.96 -2.57 3.14
C VAL A 270 28.17 -2.03 3.87
N ASP A 271 29.32 -1.93 3.19
CA ASP A 271 30.51 -1.35 3.79
C ASP A 271 30.51 0.19 3.76
N MET A 272 31.51 0.80 4.39
CA MET A 272 31.63 2.26 4.45
C MET A 272 31.93 2.91 3.09
N GLN A 273 32.30 2.13 2.06
CA GLN A 273 32.48 2.58 0.69
C GLN A 273 31.19 2.42 -0.14
N GLY A 274 30.15 1.85 0.43
CA GLY A 274 28.86 1.60 -0.23
C GLY A 274 28.80 0.29 -1.02
N ASN A 275 29.80 -0.59 -0.91
CA ASN A 275 29.74 -1.90 -1.56
C ASN A 275 28.71 -2.77 -0.84
N VAL A 276 27.76 -3.32 -1.61
CA VAL A 276 26.67 -4.16 -1.08
C VAL A 276 26.96 -5.62 -1.39
N VAL A 277 26.86 -6.47 -0.36
CA VAL A 277 26.77 -7.92 -0.53
C VAL A 277 25.42 -8.37 0.01
N ALA A 278 24.57 -8.88 -0.89
CA ALA A 278 23.27 -9.43 -0.56
C ALA A 278 23.13 -10.84 -1.16
N ARG A 279 23.11 -11.88 -0.32
CA ARG A 279 22.94 -13.28 -0.76
C ARG A 279 21.48 -13.62 -1.14
N LYS A 280 20.52 -12.85 -0.64
CA LYS A 280 19.09 -12.96 -0.97
C LYS A 280 18.49 -11.56 -0.96
N ILE A 281 17.88 -11.16 -2.08
CA ILE A 281 17.27 -9.84 -2.25
C ILE A 281 16.01 -9.96 -3.10
N THR A 282 14.98 -9.17 -2.78
CA THR A 282 13.79 -8.96 -3.61
C THR A 282 13.75 -7.49 -3.95
N LEU A 283 13.86 -7.16 -5.25
CA LEU A 283 13.80 -5.80 -5.76
C LEU A 283 12.44 -5.58 -6.41
N THR A 284 11.65 -4.64 -5.90
CA THR A 284 10.33 -4.27 -6.45
C THR A 284 10.34 -2.94 -7.20
N GLY A 285 11.48 -2.26 -7.26
CA GLY A 285 11.68 -0.98 -7.96
C GLY A 285 12.61 -1.09 -9.16
N THR A 286 12.91 0.06 -9.78
CA THR A 286 13.81 0.17 -10.94
C THR A 286 15.29 0.10 -10.51
N VAL A 287 16.11 -0.60 -11.28
CA VAL A 287 17.58 -0.55 -11.17
C VAL A 287 18.11 0.38 -12.26
N GLU A 288 18.54 1.59 -11.89
CA GLU A 288 19.05 2.62 -12.81
C GLU A 288 20.58 2.69 -12.78
N ASN A 289 21.21 3.17 -13.87
CA ASN A 289 22.65 3.44 -13.98
C ASN A 289 23.57 2.29 -13.52
N SER A 290 23.16 1.04 -13.76
CA SER A 290 23.85 -0.15 -13.25
C SER A 290 24.35 -1.04 -14.39
N SER A 291 25.45 -1.76 -14.15
CA SER A 291 25.92 -2.83 -15.02
C SER A 291 25.92 -4.15 -14.25
N ILE A 292 25.38 -5.21 -14.86
CA ILE A 292 25.45 -6.56 -14.31
C ILE A 292 26.67 -7.24 -14.93
N ASN A 293 27.82 -7.10 -14.27
CA ASN A 293 29.08 -7.71 -14.68
C ASN A 293 29.21 -9.09 -14.00
N THR A 294 28.71 -10.13 -14.67
CA THR A 294 28.91 -11.57 -14.37
C THR A 294 27.95 -12.29 -13.39
N SER A 295 27.84 -13.60 -13.66
CA SER A 295 26.95 -14.65 -13.16
C SER A 295 25.54 -14.68 -13.77
N THR A 296 25.20 -15.85 -14.31
CA THR A 296 23.94 -16.21 -14.96
C THR A 296 22.73 -15.48 -14.39
N ILE A 297 22.04 -14.67 -15.21
CA ILE A 297 20.71 -14.18 -14.88
C ILE A 297 19.73 -15.34 -15.10
N THR A 298 19.54 -16.19 -14.10
CA THR A 298 18.47 -17.20 -14.11
C THR A 298 17.15 -16.52 -13.73
N ALA A 299 16.71 -15.57 -14.55
CA ALA A 299 15.37 -15.03 -14.43
C ALA A 299 14.40 -16.09 -14.97
N ALA A 300 13.44 -16.54 -14.16
CA ALA A 300 12.37 -17.41 -14.65
C ALA A 300 11.61 -16.74 -15.81
N VAL A 301 11.57 -15.40 -15.83
CA VAL A 301 11.00 -14.57 -16.89
C VAL A 301 11.71 -13.20 -16.88
N ILE A 302 12.33 -12.76 -17.98
CA ILE A 302 12.60 -11.32 -18.21
C ILE A 302 11.28 -10.75 -18.76
N ASN A 303 10.39 -10.32 -17.86
CA ASN A 303 9.10 -9.68 -18.22
C ASN A 303 9.35 -8.18 -18.52
N GLY A 304 10.30 -7.89 -19.40
CA GLY A 304 10.55 -6.56 -19.91
C GLY A 304 10.09 -6.54 -21.36
N GLY A 305 8.98 -5.88 -21.66
CA GLY A 305 8.39 -5.79 -23.01
C GLY A 305 9.27 -5.14 -24.09
N GLN A 306 10.57 -4.95 -23.85
CA GLN A 306 11.54 -4.44 -24.81
C GLN A 306 12.98 -4.69 -24.34
N ILE A 307 13.79 -5.44 -25.10
CA ILE A 307 15.26 -5.39 -24.98
C ILE A 307 15.73 -4.29 -25.93
N ASN A 308 15.96 -3.08 -25.41
CA ASN A 308 16.48 -1.96 -26.20
C ASN A 308 18.02 -1.94 -26.15
N GLY A 309 18.64 -3.00 -26.68
CA GLY A 309 20.09 -3.18 -26.73
C GLY A 309 20.58 -3.30 -28.17
N ALA A 310 21.78 -2.79 -28.45
CA ALA A 310 22.36 -2.83 -29.80
C ALA A 310 22.65 -4.27 -30.30
N GLN A 311 22.72 -5.26 -29.41
CA GLN A 311 23.08 -6.62 -29.74
C GLN A 311 22.49 -7.63 -28.74
N ILE A 312 21.90 -8.71 -29.23
CA ILE A 312 21.59 -9.91 -28.46
C ILE A 312 22.61 -10.97 -28.86
N ILE A 313 23.50 -11.35 -27.94
CA ILE A 313 24.47 -12.44 -28.14
C ILE A 313 23.98 -13.63 -27.32
N GLY A 314 23.33 -14.60 -27.97
CA GLY A 314 22.77 -15.77 -27.32
C GLY A 314 22.74 -16.98 -28.25
N GLY A 315 22.47 -18.17 -27.71
CA GLY A 315 22.35 -19.41 -28.49
C GLY A 315 21.05 -19.45 -29.31
N SER A 316 19.99 -20.03 -28.75
CA SER A 316 18.67 -20.15 -29.41
C SER A 316 17.74 -18.99 -29.04
N ILE A 317 17.09 -18.38 -30.03
CA ILE A 317 15.94 -17.48 -29.84
C ILE A 317 14.68 -18.27 -30.16
N THR A 318 13.77 -18.42 -29.19
CA THR A 318 12.48 -19.10 -29.39
C THR A 318 11.36 -18.07 -29.23
N SER A 319 10.51 -17.91 -30.24
CA SER A 319 9.28 -17.12 -30.17
C SER A 319 8.08 -18.04 -30.36
N ASN A 320 6.99 -17.79 -29.62
CA ASN A 320 5.69 -18.45 -29.83
C ASN A 320 4.77 -17.64 -30.76
N THR A 321 5.24 -16.50 -31.26
CA THR A 321 4.57 -15.63 -32.24
C THR A 321 5.56 -15.30 -33.35
N ASP A 322 5.86 -14.01 -33.56
CA ASP A 322 6.70 -13.53 -34.63
C ASP A 322 8.09 -13.12 -34.11
N ILE A 323 9.06 -13.08 -35.01
CA ILE A 323 10.35 -12.40 -34.82
C ILE A 323 10.41 -11.34 -35.92
N ASP A 324 10.16 -10.08 -35.56
CA ASP A 324 10.15 -8.97 -36.51
C ASP A 324 11.57 -8.43 -36.71
N ILE A 325 12.07 -8.48 -37.95
CA ILE A 325 13.39 -7.99 -38.34
C ILE A 325 13.20 -6.95 -39.43
N THR A 326 13.34 -5.68 -39.05
CA THR A 326 12.98 -4.52 -39.89
C THR A 326 13.98 -4.18 -40.99
N ARG A 327 15.15 -4.83 -41.01
CA ARG A 327 16.21 -4.56 -41.99
C ARG A 327 16.70 -5.81 -42.69
N ASP A 328 17.64 -6.53 -42.09
CA ASP A 328 18.33 -7.65 -42.72
C ASP A 328 18.37 -8.88 -41.80
N ILE A 329 18.08 -10.05 -42.35
CA ILE A 329 18.33 -11.35 -41.71
C ILE A 329 19.64 -11.90 -42.26
N ARG A 330 20.64 -12.15 -41.40
CA ARG A 330 21.91 -12.82 -41.76
C ARG A 330 22.01 -14.16 -41.05
N VAL A 331 22.07 -15.24 -41.83
CA VAL A 331 22.15 -16.61 -41.31
C VAL A 331 23.46 -17.23 -41.76
N GLY A 332 24.12 -17.96 -40.86
CA GLY A 332 25.42 -18.58 -41.14
C GLY A 332 25.33 -19.68 -42.20
N ASN A 333 24.69 -20.81 -41.84
CA ASN A 333 24.64 -21.99 -42.70
C ASN A 333 23.25 -22.20 -43.33
N ASN A 334 22.25 -22.53 -42.53
CA ASN A 334 20.95 -23.03 -43.02
C ASN A 334 19.78 -22.26 -42.40
N ILE A 335 18.72 -22.06 -43.18
CA ILE A 335 17.41 -21.62 -42.72
C ILE A 335 16.47 -22.83 -42.79
N TYR A 336 15.96 -23.27 -41.64
CA TYR A 336 14.95 -24.33 -41.57
C TYR A 336 13.58 -23.71 -41.30
N LEU A 337 12.64 -23.92 -42.22
CA LEU A 337 11.28 -23.38 -42.09
C LEU A 337 10.34 -24.46 -41.57
N GLY A 338 9.84 -24.26 -40.35
CA GLY A 338 8.95 -25.18 -39.65
C GLY A 338 9.67 -26.18 -38.75
N LEU A 339 8.88 -26.90 -37.96
CA LEU A 339 9.36 -27.94 -37.05
C LEU A 339 9.31 -29.30 -37.74
N THR A 340 10.34 -30.12 -37.51
CA THR A 340 10.39 -31.52 -37.97
C THR A 340 9.14 -32.28 -37.51
N GLY A 341 8.46 -32.94 -38.44
CA GLY A 341 7.25 -33.73 -38.16
C GLY A 341 5.93 -32.95 -38.14
N GLN A 342 5.94 -31.62 -38.30
CA GLN A 342 4.71 -30.84 -38.39
C GLN A 342 4.16 -30.80 -39.82
N THR A 343 2.85 -30.97 -39.97
CA THR A 343 2.14 -31.02 -41.25
C THR A 343 1.51 -29.68 -41.59
N ASN A 344 2.29 -28.76 -42.14
CA ASN A 344 1.81 -27.43 -42.48
C ASN A 344 2.70 -26.79 -43.53
N ASP A 345 2.11 -25.88 -44.30
CA ASP A 345 2.76 -25.19 -45.40
C ASP A 345 3.79 -24.19 -44.88
N ARG A 346 4.81 -23.92 -45.68
CA ARG A 346 5.95 -23.04 -45.34
C ARG A 346 6.17 -22.07 -46.45
N ARG A 347 6.53 -20.82 -46.14
CA ARG A 347 6.87 -19.85 -47.18
C ARG A 347 7.87 -18.80 -46.71
N ILE A 348 8.71 -18.37 -47.63
CA ILE A 348 9.37 -17.07 -47.62
C ILE A 348 8.50 -16.19 -48.52
N GLU A 349 7.75 -15.27 -47.92
CA GLU A 349 6.80 -14.42 -48.65
C GLU A 349 7.33 -13.00 -48.77
N PHE A 350 7.21 -12.46 -49.97
CA PHE A 350 7.48 -11.07 -50.32
C PHE A 350 6.12 -10.40 -50.54
N VAL A 351 5.73 -9.59 -49.56
CA VAL A 351 4.45 -8.87 -49.58
C VAL A 351 4.67 -7.42 -50.03
N ASP A 352 3.71 -6.92 -50.80
CA ASP A 352 3.54 -5.49 -51.07
C ASP A 352 2.20 -5.06 -50.46
N SER A 353 2.00 -3.75 -50.27
CA SER A 353 0.75 -3.13 -49.85
C SER A 353 -0.45 -3.41 -50.77
N GLY A 354 -0.19 -3.84 -52.02
CA GLY A 354 -1.20 -4.22 -53.00
C GLY A 354 -1.61 -5.70 -52.96
N PRO A 355 -2.37 -6.19 -53.96
CA PRO A 355 -2.79 -7.59 -54.05
C PRO A 355 -1.67 -8.53 -54.50
N TYR A 356 -0.49 -7.99 -54.82
CA TYR A 356 0.63 -8.76 -55.35
C TYR A 356 1.41 -9.43 -54.21
N ARG A 357 1.60 -10.74 -54.34
CA ARG A 357 2.46 -11.54 -53.47
C ARG A 357 3.40 -12.38 -54.31
N SER A 358 4.60 -12.58 -53.82
CA SER A 358 5.56 -13.52 -54.39
C SER A 358 6.11 -14.37 -53.25
N TYR A 359 6.40 -15.65 -53.48
CA TYR A 359 6.94 -16.50 -52.43
C TYR A 359 7.76 -17.66 -52.97
N VAL A 360 8.66 -18.17 -52.11
CA VAL A 360 9.22 -19.52 -52.21
C VAL A 360 8.57 -20.34 -51.12
N GLY A 361 7.78 -21.35 -51.49
CA GLY A 361 6.90 -22.05 -50.57
C GLY A 361 6.94 -23.56 -50.69
N PHE A 362 6.62 -24.25 -49.61
CA PHE A 362 6.41 -25.69 -49.58
C PHE A 362 4.97 -25.98 -49.19
N THR A 363 4.27 -26.72 -50.04
CA THR A 363 2.88 -27.13 -49.81
C THR A 363 2.86 -28.55 -49.27
N ASN A 364 2.44 -28.74 -48.02
CA ASN A 364 2.52 -30.01 -47.32
C ASN A 364 1.58 -31.07 -47.92
N ALA A 365 0.43 -30.66 -48.47
CA ALA A 365 -0.53 -31.57 -49.08
C ALA A 365 0.03 -32.23 -50.36
N THR A 366 0.74 -31.46 -51.19
CA THR A 366 1.29 -31.92 -52.47
C THR A 366 2.77 -32.29 -52.39
N LYS A 367 3.44 -31.93 -51.30
CA LYS A 367 4.90 -32.06 -51.09
C LYS A 367 5.72 -31.31 -52.14
N GLN A 368 5.17 -30.22 -52.68
CA GLN A 368 5.80 -29.43 -53.74
C GLN A 368 6.54 -28.23 -53.16
N LEU A 369 7.72 -27.95 -53.72
CA LEU A 369 8.37 -26.64 -53.60
C LEU A 369 7.86 -25.77 -54.76
N GLU A 370 7.29 -24.62 -54.42
CA GLU A 370 6.72 -23.65 -55.32
C GLU A 370 7.58 -22.38 -55.34
N LEU A 371 7.89 -21.89 -56.53
CA LEU A 371 8.38 -20.53 -56.75
C LEU A 371 7.25 -19.79 -57.46
N TYR A 372 6.62 -18.84 -56.77
CA TYR A 372 5.51 -18.06 -57.30
C TYR A 372 5.85 -16.58 -57.30
N ALA A 373 5.53 -15.89 -58.40
CA ALA A 373 5.57 -14.43 -58.47
C ALA A 373 4.30 -13.90 -59.14
N ALA A 374 3.78 -12.80 -58.60
CA ALA A 374 2.55 -12.19 -59.12
C ALA A 374 2.70 -11.58 -60.53
N ASN A 375 3.92 -11.23 -60.93
CA ASN A 375 4.22 -10.66 -62.24
C ASN A 375 5.17 -11.58 -63.02
N ASP A 376 6.47 -11.48 -62.75
CA ASP A 376 7.50 -12.27 -63.44
C ASP A 376 8.42 -13.01 -62.46
N ILE A 377 8.83 -14.21 -62.85
CA ILE A 377 10.01 -14.89 -62.28
C ILE A 377 11.16 -14.71 -63.27
N ARG A 378 12.16 -13.91 -62.90
CA ARG A 378 13.38 -13.72 -63.70
C ARG A 378 14.55 -14.46 -63.07
N ILE A 379 15.08 -15.47 -63.77
CA ILE A 379 16.29 -16.19 -63.37
C ILE A 379 17.45 -15.74 -64.26
N ASN A 380 18.34 -14.91 -63.71
CA ASN A 380 19.56 -14.48 -64.39
C ASN A 380 20.74 -15.30 -63.85
N SER A 381 21.47 -15.99 -64.73
CA SER A 381 22.71 -16.69 -64.36
C SER A 381 23.88 -16.11 -65.15
N GLY A 382 25.03 -15.93 -64.48
CA GLY A 382 26.27 -15.54 -65.16
C GLY A 382 26.92 -16.67 -65.97
N LEU A 383 26.46 -17.91 -65.76
CA LEU A 383 26.89 -19.09 -66.50
C LEU A 383 25.64 -19.80 -67.07
N ASN A 384 25.21 -20.89 -66.42
CA ASN A 384 24.11 -21.72 -66.89
C ASN A 384 22.96 -21.73 -65.88
N VAL A 385 21.75 -21.96 -66.37
CA VAL A 385 20.59 -22.42 -65.58
C VAL A 385 20.32 -23.87 -66.00
N SER A 386 20.39 -24.81 -65.05
CA SER A 386 20.10 -26.23 -65.31
C SER A 386 18.82 -26.62 -64.59
N LEU A 387 17.85 -27.16 -65.33
CA LEU A 387 16.60 -27.69 -64.81
C LEU A 387 16.59 -29.20 -65.03
N ASN A 388 16.77 -29.97 -63.96
CA ASN A 388 16.77 -31.43 -63.99
C ASN A 388 15.58 -31.94 -63.19
N ALA A 389 14.74 -32.75 -63.81
CA ALA A 389 13.62 -33.43 -63.15
C ALA A 389 13.78 -34.95 -63.30
N ALA A 390 13.35 -35.70 -62.28
CA ALA A 390 13.36 -37.16 -62.34
C ALA A 390 12.34 -37.73 -63.34
N TYR A 391 11.28 -36.95 -63.61
CA TYR A 391 10.23 -37.27 -64.57
C TYR A 391 10.22 -36.21 -65.67
N ASP A 392 9.39 -35.18 -65.52
CA ASP A 392 9.13 -34.22 -66.57
C ASP A 392 9.52 -32.79 -66.19
N VAL A 393 9.95 -32.01 -67.18
CA VAL A 393 10.00 -30.55 -67.12
C VAL A 393 8.86 -30.03 -68.00
N ASN A 394 7.76 -29.60 -67.37
CA ASN A 394 6.62 -29.04 -68.09
C ASN A 394 6.73 -27.52 -68.21
N VAL A 395 6.82 -27.01 -69.43
CA VAL A 395 6.79 -25.56 -69.73
C VAL A 395 5.44 -25.21 -70.35
N ASN A 396 4.49 -24.81 -69.51
CA ASN A 396 3.17 -24.37 -69.95
C ASN A 396 3.12 -22.84 -70.03
N ALA A 397 3.27 -22.30 -71.23
CA ALA A 397 3.23 -20.86 -71.48
C ALA A 397 2.55 -20.54 -72.83
N ASN A 398 1.87 -19.40 -72.91
CA ASN A 398 1.32 -18.88 -74.17
C ASN A 398 2.40 -18.67 -75.24
N ARG A 399 3.64 -18.38 -74.82
CA ARG A 399 4.79 -18.22 -75.69
C ARG A 399 6.06 -18.71 -75.00
N VAL A 400 6.71 -19.70 -75.60
CA VAL A 400 8.07 -20.14 -75.23
C VAL A 400 9.02 -19.59 -76.28
N ILE A 401 9.92 -18.68 -75.89
CA ILE A 401 10.94 -18.13 -76.79
C ILE A 401 12.23 -18.90 -76.57
N ILE A 402 12.73 -19.46 -77.67
CA ILE A 402 13.99 -20.20 -77.72
C ILE A 402 14.91 -19.40 -78.65
N PRO A 403 15.93 -18.71 -78.12
CA PRO A 403 16.74 -17.80 -78.91
C PRO A 403 17.54 -18.52 -80.01
N PHE A 404 18.01 -17.75 -80.99
CA PHE A 404 18.90 -18.25 -82.04
C PHE A 404 20.16 -18.88 -81.40
N ASN A 405 20.55 -20.05 -81.91
CA ASN A 405 21.59 -20.95 -81.35
C ASN A 405 21.20 -21.77 -80.11
N THR A 406 19.92 -22.04 -79.90
CA THR A 406 19.50 -23.00 -78.87
C THR A 406 19.32 -24.40 -79.44
N TYR A 407 19.68 -25.42 -78.66
CA TYR A 407 19.48 -26.82 -79.00
C TYR A 407 18.37 -27.41 -78.13
N LEU A 408 17.36 -28.04 -78.76
CA LEU A 408 16.31 -28.82 -78.10
C LEU A 408 16.53 -30.31 -78.39
N GLY A 409 16.92 -31.08 -77.36
CA GLY A 409 17.13 -32.52 -77.46
C GLY A 409 18.36 -33.01 -76.68
N SER A 410 18.83 -34.22 -77.00
CA SER A 410 20.08 -34.77 -76.47
C SER A 410 21.31 -34.21 -77.20
N ALA A 411 22.40 -33.90 -76.49
CA ALA A 411 23.68 -33.56 -77.10
C ALA A 411 24.25 -34.68 -78.01
N SER A 412 23.72 -35.90 -77.89
CA SER A 412 23.98 -37.00 -78.83
C SER A 412 22.99 -36.96 -80.01
N SER A 413 23.47 -37.31 -81.20
CA SER A 413 22.71 -37.33 -82.46
C SER A 413 21.45 -38.21 -82.45
N SER A 414 21.27 -39.05 -81.43
CA SER A 414 20.22 -40.04 -81.36
C SER A 414 18.85 -39.50 -80.94
N ASN A 415 18.75 -38.29 -80.39
CA ASN A 415 17.49 -37.71 -79.87
C ASN A 415 17.42 -36.18 -80.11
N ARG A 416 17.65 -35.73 -81.34
CA ARG A 416 17.47 -34.33 -81.74
C ARG A 416 16.03 -34.09 -82.16
N LEU A 417 15.35 -33.12 -81.54
CA LEU A 417 14.11 -32.59 -82.11
C LEU A 417 14.50 -31.73 -83.32
N VAL A 418 14.19 -32.21 -84.52
CA VAL A 418 14.43 -31.49 -85.77
C VAL A 418 13.46 -30.30 -85.80
N MET A 419 13.96 -29.09 -85.55
CA MET A 419 13.14 -27.90 -85.65
C MET A 419 12.86 -27.59 -87.13
N GLN A 420 11.81 -26.84 -87.43
CA GLN A 420 11.48 -26.48 -88.81
C GLN A 420 12.61 -25.73 -89.52
N ALA A 421 13.43 -24.99 -88.78
CA ALA A 421 14.67 -24.38 -89.30
C ALA A 421 15.70 -25.42 -89.80
N ASP A 422 15.76 -26.61 -89.20
CA ASP A 422 16.62 -27.72 -89.63
C ASP A 422 16.08 -28.45 -90.88
N LEU A 423 14.79 -28.25 -91.19
CA LEU A 423 14.16 -28.70 -92.44
C LEU A 423 14.24 -27.63 -93.55
N GLY A 424 14.45 -26.36 -93.19
CA GLY A 424 14.60 -25.24 -94.11
C GLY A 424 15.88 -25.34 -94.95
N GLY A 425 15.81 -26.06 -96.06
CA GLY A 425 16.94 -26.32 -96.97
C GLY A 425 17.11 -27.79 -97.36
N LYS A 426 16.37 -28.72 -96.72
CA LYS A 426 16.25 -30.09 -97.22
C LYS A 426 15.15 -30.14 -98.28
N ALA A 427 15.32 -31.01 -99.28
CA ALA A 427 14.33 -31.19 -100.35
C ALA A 427 12.95 -31.52 -99.76
N ASN A 428 11.90 -30.85 -100.26
CA ASN A 428 10.53 -31.16 -99.89
C ASN A 428 10.26 -32.61 -100.32
N VAL A 429 9.61 -33.41 -99.47
CA VAL A 429 9.29 -34.82 -99.78
C VAL A 429 8.42 -34.92 -101.04
N GLU A 430 7.66 -33.87 -101.36
CA GLU A 430 6.88 -33.77 -102.59
C GLU A 430 7.75 -33.70 -103.86
N ASP A 431 8.98 -33.19 -103.74
CA ASP A 431 9.98 -33.10 -104.81
C ASP A 431 10.99 -34.27 -104.76
N ALA A 432 10.71 -35.34 -104.00
CA ALA A 432 11.54 -36.53 -103.98
C ALA A 432 11.10 -37.53 -105.05
N GLY A 433 12.06 -38.20 -105.68
CA GLY A 433 11.80 -39.32 -106.59
C GLY A 433 11.05 -40.43 -105.86
N TYR A 434 9.81 -40.68 -106.26
CA TYR A 434 8.91 -41.63 -105.60
C TYR A 434 8.84 -42.97 -106.36
N ASN A 435 8.89 -42.93 -107.69
CA ASN A 435 8.77 -44.11 -108.54
C ASN A 435 9.84 -44.11 -109.64
N LEU A 436 10.41 -45.28 -109.93
CA LEU A 436 11.29 -45.54 -111.06
C LEU A 436 10.64 -46.57 -111.97
N THR A 437 10.37 -46.19 -113.22
CA THR A 437 9.76 -47.07 -114.23
C THR A 437 10.66 -47.13 -115.46
N PHE A 438 10.96 -48.35 -115.90
CA PHE A 438 11.67 -48.57 -117.16
C PHE A 438 10.66 -48.70 -118.31
N ASP A 439 10.75 -47.77 -119.26
CA ASP A 439 9.97 -47.78 -120.49
C ASP A 439 10.69 -48.65 -121.52
N THR A 440 10.23 -49.88 -121.71
CA THR A 440 10.84 -50.85 -122.63
C THR A 440 10.75 -50.43 -124.10
N SER A 441 9.84 -49.53 -124.45
CA SER A 441 9.65 -49.07 -125.83
C SER A 441 10.70 -48.02 -126.22
N THR A 442 11.04 -47.11 -125.31
CA THR A 442 12.03 -46.05 -125.54
C THR A 442 13.38 -46.34 -124.89
N ARG A 443 13.49 -47.45 -124.15
CA ARG A 443 14.62 -47.81 -123.27
C ARG A 443 15.01 -46.72 -122.27
N ASN A 444 14.03 -45.95 -121.76
CA ASN A 444 14.30 -44.90 -120.77
C ASN A 444 13.95 -45.39 -119.36
N LEU A 445 14.85 -45.22 -118.40
CA LEU A 445 14.50 -45.27 -116.98
C LEU A 445 14.01 -43.89 -116.57
N LYS A 446 12.73 -43.81 -116.19
CA LYS A 446 12.02 -42.58 -115.83
C LYS A 446 11.81 -42.54 -114.32
N MET A 447 12.17 -41.43 -113.68
CA MET A 447 11.89 -41.14 -112.27
C MET A 447 10.73 -40.18 -112.19
N TYR A 448 9.71 -40.51 -111.40
CA TYR A 448 8.54 -39.67 -111.19
C TYR A 448 8.43 -39.23 -109.74
N ASN A 449 7.87 -38.04 -109.51
CA ASN A 449 7.44 -37.62 -108.18
C ASN A 449 6.15 -38.38 -107.79
N ARG A 450 5.66 -38.16 -106.57
CA ARG A 450 4.42 -38.79 -106.07
C ARG A 450 3.15 -38.40 -106.84
N TYR A 451 3.19 -37.31 -107.61
CA TYR A 451 2.08 -36.82 -108.42
C TYR A 451 2.11 -37.37 -109.85
N GLY A 452 3.16 -38.10 -110.22
CA GLY A 452 3.35 -38.67 -111.56
C GLY A 452 4.07 -37.74 -112.54
N ASP A 453 4.61 -36.60 -112.10
CA ASP A 453 5.44 -35.73 -112.93
C ASP A 453 6.80 -36.38 -113.15
N LEU A 454 7.28 -36.36 -114.39
CA LEU A 454 8.62 -36.86 -114.73
C LEU A 454 9.68 -35.92 -114.16
N MET A 455 10.43 -36.41 -113.18
CA MET A 455 11.52 -35.67 -112.54
C MET A 455 12.85 -35.79 -113.27
N ALA A 456 13.14 -36.99 -113.77
CA ALA A 456 14.36 -37.28 -114.50
C ALA A 456 14.13 -38.46 -115.45
N GLN A 457 14.83 -38.50 -116.58
CA GLN A 457 14.91 -39.69 -117.42
C GLN A 457 16.33 -39.92 -117.89
N VAL A 458 16.74 -41.18 -117.95
CA VAL A 458 18.02 -41.61 -118.53
C VAL A 458 17.74 -42.65 -119.61
N HIS A 459 18.39 -42.49 -120.76
CA HIS A 459 18.35 -43.50 -121.82
C HIS A 459 19.34 -44.61 -121.48
N ILE A 460 18.86 -45.85 -121.44
CA ILE A 460 19.70 -47.03 -121.19
C ILE A 460 19.97 -47.68 -122.56
N PRO A 461 21.20 -47.53 -123.11
CA PRO A 461 21.57 -48.06 -124.41
C PRO A 461 21.42 -49.59 -124.51
#